data_AF-A0A0S8GQD0-F1
#
_entry.id   AF-A0A0S8GQD0-F1
#
_cell.length_a   1.000
_cell.length_b   1.000
_cell.length_c   1.000
_cell.angle_alpha   90.00
_cell.angle_beta   90.00
_cell.angle_gamma   90.00
#
_symmetry.space_group_name_H-M   'P 1'
#
loop_
_entity.id
_entity.type
_entity.pdbx_description
1 polymer ?
#
loop_
_entity_poly.entity_id
_entity_poly.type
_entity_poly.pdbx_seq_one_letter_code
_entity_poly.pdbx_strand_id
1 'polypeptide(L)'
;MKFYVSFSSGNYKLDNTMQEDRQNQDFLPEGVTGYIASVIRKVRYRRKVRREVQQELTDHFTDALADCESESEKQQRAEQMIADFGDAKLLARLIRRGKKRCRPLWKKVLIHTGQTVLAAYIISCLCNAWFIHTWAAYGDTDYTQRFNQLSRPETPQTENAALYYEKAAELFVKPQKNIEEIILGTCSGGVCALTLQTDAELSQEQKAALEKWFAANEPAWQQVVAATEIPYCWGEVDEISSENIKKVLLRIESCRTFARLGIARARQEAGQNQFDQAAAQCYTILRMGKHFSGPKLLIEHLVGLACIKQAESYLLTMLGNIDPESLPLDQMQNQLQTIFSDGYPVLNSKVEMNWNLGMTQNMFSHYGTVGVIGYFYPGMFIFMGNRERLETDTLLFHKNLANVNPYQYQLIPKDDDQTRTGPELAMELVKKSLWRTLNISYRGKALHEALVTIIALQRCKLDKGAYPENMQELIAAGFLRRLPDDPYSDGILKYQRQGEDFILYSVGADFDDDGGTENPEDPWGEGDAGGDRVFWPIK
;
A
#
# COMPACT_ATOMS: atom_id res chain seq x y z
N MET A 1 -62.92 43.92 1.70
CA MET A 1 -62.43 44.04 3.08
C MET A 1 -61.04 43.42 3.16
N LYS A 2 -59.98 44.22 3.29
CA LYS A 2 -58.58 43.74 3.42
C LYS A 2 -58.38 43.27 4.86
N PHE A 3 -58.37 41.96 5.11
CA PHE A 3 -58.03 41.42 6.43
C PHE A 3 -56.50 41.46 6.63
N TYR A 4 -56.03 42.44 7.39
CA TYR A 4 -54.69 42.44 7.98
C TYR A 4 -54.78 41.66 9.30
N VAL A 5 -54.37 40.39 9.28
CA VAL A 5 -54.13 39.65 10.52
C VAL A 5 -52.68 39.89 10.93
N SER A 6 -52.50 40.76 11.93
CA SER A 6 -51.22 41.00 12.58
C SER A 6 -50.87 39.80 13.46
N PHE A 7 -49.77 39.11 13.17
CA PHE A 7 -49.25 38.04 14.02
C PHE A 7 -47.99 38.55 14.74
N SER A 8 -48.18 38.99 15.99
CA SER A 8 -47.10 39.38 16.90
C SER A 8 -46.31 38.15 17.36
N SER A 9 -44.99 38.20 17.27
CA SER A 9 -44.07 37.19 17.81
C SER A 9 -43.73 37.52 19.27
N GLY A 10 -44.60 37.12 20.20
CA GLY A 10 -44.34 37.20 21.64
C GLY A 10 -43.75 35.90 22.19
N ASN A 11 -42.54 35.96 22.74
CA ASN A 11 -41.99 34.91 23.60
C ASN A 11 -42.63 35.03 24.99
N TYR A 12 -43.39 34.03 25.43
CA TYR A 12 -43.85 33.94 26.82
C TYR A 12 -43.75 32.52 27.39
N LYS A 13 -43.49 32.51 28.70
CA LYS A 13 -43.12 31.41 29.60
C LYS A 13 -44.09 30.22 29.56
N LEU A 14 -43.51 29.04 29.75
CA LEU A 14 -44.20 27.82 30.16
C LEU A 14 -44.71 27.99 31.59
N ASP A 15 -46.02 28.08 31.79
CA ASP A 15 -46.70 27.58 32.99
C ASP A 15 -48.23 27.55 32.83
N ASN A 16 -48.84 26.48 33.35
CA ASN A 16 -50.25 26.30 33.74
C ASN A 16 -51.41 26.77 32.80
N THR A 17 -51.59 26.13 31.65
CA THR A 17 -52.76 26.37 30.76
C THR A 17 -53.79 25.24 30.69
N MET A 18 -53.64 24.14 31.46
CA MET A 18 -54.62 23.04 31.42
C MET A 18 -55.90 23.27 32.25
N GLN A 19 -56.01 24.38 32.99
CA GLN A 19 -57.22 24.73 33.76
C GLN A 19 -58.04 25.88 33.14
N GLU A 20 -57.44 26.80 32.37
CA GLU A 20 -58.18 27.90 31.72
C GLU A 20 -58.85 27.49 30.39
N ASP A 21 -58.30 26.52 29.66
CA ASP A 21 -58.88 26.01 28.38
C ASP A 21 -60.28 25.42 28.53
N ARG A 22 -60.70 25.06 29.75
CA ARG A 22 -62.03 24.51 30.02
C ARG A 22 -63.11 25.57 30.28
N GLN A 23 -62.76 26.82 30.57
CA GLN A 23 -63.76 27.86 30.88
C GLN A 23 -64.27 28.62 29.64
N ASN A 24 -63.56 28.58 28.50
CA ASN A 24 -63.98 29.31 27.29
C ASN A 24 -64.76 28.46 26.26
N GLN A 25 -64.89 27.14 26.45
CA GLN A 25 -65.69 26.29 25.56
C GLN A 25 -67.19 26.27 25.87
N ASP A 26 -67.60 26.73 27.05
CA ASP A 26 -68.99 26.71 27.49
C ASP A 26 -69.86 27.85 26.91
N PHE A 27 -69.30 28.72 26.04
CA PHE A 27 -70.00 29.90 25.50
C PHE A 27 -70.14 29.95 23.97
N LEU A 28 -69.68 28.93 23.23
CA LEU A 28 -69.76 28.92 21.76
C LEU A 28 -70.89 28.01 21.24
N PRO A 29 -71.70 28.47 20.27
CA PRO A 29 -72.75 27.64 19.69
C PRO A 29 -72.20 26.37 19.02
N GLU A 30 -72.96 25.27 19.09
CA GLU A 30 -72.54 23.93 18.65
C GLU A 30 -72.11 23.89 17.17
N GLY A 31 -72.75 24.71 16.32
CA GLY A 31 -72.41 24.87 14.91
C GLY A 31 -71.01 25.44 14.67
N VAL A 32 -70.55 26.38 15.50
CA VAL A 32 -69.21 26.99 15.43
C VAL A 32 -68.15 26.00 15.88
N THR A 33 -68.40 25.32 16.99
CA THR A 33 -67.49 24.30 17.54
C THR A 33 -67.30 23.15 16.53
N GLY A 34 -68.39 22.71 15.89
CA GLY A 34 -68.34 21.73 14.79
C GLY A 34 -67.57 22.22 13.57
N TYR A 35 -67.75 23.49 13.18
CA TYR A 35 -67.04 24.11 12.06
C TYR A 35 -65.52 24.23 12.33
N ILE A 36 -65.11 24.74 13.49
CA ILE A 36 -63.71 24.85 13.90
C ILE A 36 -63.05 23.46 13.91
N ALA A 37 -63.70 22.45 14.52
CA ALA A 37 -63.20 21.08 14.53
C ALA A 37 -63.00 20.52 13.10
N SER A 38 -63.92 20.82 12.18
CA SER A 38 -63.85 20.45 10.77
C SER A 38 -62.66 21.12 10.05
N VAL A 39 -62.44 22.42 10.28
CA VAL A 39 -61.31 23.19 9.74
C VAL A 39 -59.99 22.62 10.26
N ILE A 40 -59.83 22.44 11.57
CA ILE A 40 -58.61 21.92 12.20
C ILE A 40 -58.25 20.52 11.70
N ARG A 41 -59.25 19.65 11.53
CA ARG A 41 -59.07 18.32 10.94
C ARG A 41 -58.53 18.40 9.51
N LYS A 42 -59.02 19.36 8.72
CA LYS A 42 -58.64 19.56 7.30
C LYS A 42 -57.33 20.34 7.11
N VAL A 43 -56.87 21.12 8.10
CA VAL A 43 -55.58 21.87 8.03
C VAL A 43 -54.38 20.94 7.83
N ARG A 44 -54.42 19.68 8.31
CA ARG A 44 -53.37 18.66 8.14
C ARG A 44 -51.94 19.20 8.29
N TYR A 45 -51.67 19.86 9.42
CA TYR A 45 -50.36 20.43 9.75
C TYR A 45 -49.84 19.93 11.13
N ARG A 46 -48.74 20.48 11.66
CA ARG A 46 -48.19 20.05 12.97
C ARG A 46 -49.16 20.35 14.12
N ARG A 47 -49.17 19.49 15.16
CA ARG A 47 -50.10 19.58 16.32
C ARG A 47 -50.07 20.96 16.99
N LYS A 48 -48.90 21.53 17.24
CA LYS A 48 -48.75 22.87 17.86
C LYS A 48 -49.47 23.97 17.07
N VAL A 49 -49.25 24.01 15.76
CA VAL A 49 -49.88 25.02 14.88
C VAL A 49 -51.37 24.78 14.71
N ARG A 50 -51.85 23.53 14.79
CA ARG A 50 -53.29 23.26 14.85
C ARG A 50 -53.93 23.83 16.11
N ARG A 51 -53.24 23.75 17.27
CA ARG A 51 -53.70 24.37 18.52
C ARG A 51 -53.72 25.89 18.43
N GLU A 52 -52.65 26.50 17.91
CA GLU A 52 -52.60 27.96 17.69
C GLU A 52 -53.74 28.44 16.78
N VAL A 53 -53.97 27.75 15.66
CA VAL A 53 -55.08 28.08 14.75
C VAL A 53 -56.45 27.84 15.39
N GLN A 54 -56.58 26.80 16.22
CA GLN A 54 -57.81 26.53 16.94
C GLN A 54 -58.10 27.66 17.92
N GLN A 55 -57.10 28.09 18.70
CA GLN A 55 -57.21 29.19 19.63
C GLN A 55 -57.57 30.50 18.92
N GLU A 56 -56.84 30.88 17.87
CA GLU A 56 -57.11 32.08 17.07
C GLU A 56 -58.53 32.11 16.48
N LEU A 57 -59.05 30.95 16.04
CA LEU A 57 -60.41 30.85 15.53
C LEU A 57 -61.44 30.93 16.66
N THR A 58 -61.24 30.19 17.75
CA THR A 58 -62.10 30.23 18.94
C THR A 58 -62.22 31.66 19.46
N ASP A 59 -61.11 32.35 19.68
CA ASP A 59 -61.08 33.72 20.19
C ASP A 59 -61.79 34.68 19.23
N HIS A 60 -61.56 34.57 17.92
CA HIS A 60 -62.23 35.41 16.92
C HIS A 60 -63.75 35.19 16.87
N PHE A 61 -64.23 33.95 17.09
CA PHE A 61 -65.66 33.68 17.16
C PHE A 61 -66.24 34.16 18.50
N THR A 62 -65.52 33.98 19.61
CA THR A 62 -65.95 34.46 20.94
C THR A 62 -66.07 35.98 20.97
N ASP A 63 -65.06 36.70 20.49
CA ASP A 63 -65.05 38.17 20.43
C ASP A 63 -66.19 38.71 19.56
N ALA A 64 -66.45 38.08 18.41
CA ALA A 64 -67.50 38.51 17.49
C ALA A 64 -68.93 38.25 18.01
N LEU A 65 -69.07 37.38 19.01
CA LEU A 65 -70.33 37.01 19.64
C LEU A 65 -70.52 37.65 21.03
N ALA A 66 -69.53 38.38 21.55
CA ALA A 66 -69.55 39.00 22.88
C ALA A 66 -70.66 40.07 23.04
N ASP A 67 -70.97 40.80 21.96
CA ASP A 67 -71.97 41.89 21.95
C ASP A 67 -73.42 41.41 21.75
N CYS A 68 -73.67 40.10 21.69
CA CYS A 68 -75.00 39.54 21.41
C CYS A 68 -75.74 39.22 22.72
N GLU A 69 -76.87 39.89 22.97
CA GLU A 69 -77.61 39.77 24.22
C GLU A 69 -78.55 38.54 24.29
N SER A 70 -78.90 37.93 23.14
CA SER A 70 -79.77 36.73 23.08
C SER A 70 -79.14 35.52 22.37
N GLU A 71 -79.47 34.31 22.83
CA GLU A 71 -78.97 33.05 22.24
C GLU A 71 -79.40 32.85 20.78
N SER A 72 -80.60 33.35 20.41
CA SER A 72 -81.08 33.34 19.02
C SER A 72 -80.21 34.21 18.11
N GLU A 73 -79.79 35.37 18.59
CA GLU A 73 -78.97 36.32 17.85
C GLU A 73 -77.53 35.82 17.69
N LYS A 74 -76.97 35.19 18.74
CA LYS A 74 -75.67 34.49 18.68
C LYS A 74 -75.65 33.40 17.61
N GLN A 75 -76.70 32.59 17.53
CA GLN A 75 -76.80 31.50 16.55
C GLN A 75 -76.87 32.04 15.11
N GLN A 76 -77.70 33.05 14.85
CA GLN A 76 -77.86 33.63 13.52
C GLN A 76 -76.57 34.33 13.03
N ARG A 77 -75.90 35.05 13.93
CA ARG A 77 -74.63 35.72 13.64
C ARG A 77 -73.49 34.72 13.42
N ALA A 78 -73.46 33.63 14.19
CA ALA A 78 -72.51 32.53 14.00
C ALA A 78 -72.66 31.85 12.62
N GLU A 79 -73.90 31.58 12.19
CA GLU A 79 -74.18 31.00 10.87
C GLU A 79 -73.77 31.94 9.73
N GLN A 80 -74.03 33.24 9.86
CA GLN A 80 -73.60 34.25 8.91
C GLN A 80 -72.07 34.33 8.82
N MET A 81 -71.37 34.31 9.95
CA MET A 81 -69.90 34.29 9.96
C MET A 81 -69.33 33.02 9.32
N ILE A 82 -69.91 31.85 9.59
CA ILE A 82 -69.48 30.59 8.94
C ILE A 82 -69.68 30.68 7.42
N ALA A 83 -70.79 31.28 6.96
CA ALA A 83 -71.03 31.53 5.54
C ALA A 83 -69.98 32.47 4.92
N ASP A 84 -69.58 33.53 5.64
CA ASP A 84 -68.54 34.47 5.20
C ASP A 84 -67.14 33.85 5.16
N PHE A 85 -66.82 32.94 6.10
CA PHE A 85 -65.57 32.18 6.09
C PHE A 85 -65.51 31.12 4.97
N GLY A 86 -66.66 30.69 4.45
CA GLY A 86 -66.79 29.73 3.36
C GLY A 86 -66.52 28.26 3.77
N ASP A 87 -66.36 27.36 2.79
CA ASP A 87 -66.10 25.94 3.06
C ASP A 87 -64.81 25.75 3.90
N ALA A 88 -64.94 24.98 4.99
CA ALA A 88 -63.83 24.58 5.87
C ALA A 88 -62.59 24.05 5.10
N LYS A 89 -62.77 23.42 3.93
CA LYS A 89 -61.66 22.95 3.09
C LYS A 89 -60.89 24.08 2.41
N LEU A 90 -61.56 25.18 2.05
CA LEU A 90 -60.94 26.38 1.50
C LEU A 90 -60.15 27.12 2.59
N LEU A 91 -60.80 27.36 3.73
CA LEU A 91 -60.17 28.04 4.88
C LEU A 91 -58.93 27.27 5.36
N ALA A 92 -59.01 25.95 5.49
CA ALA A 92 -57.88 25.10 5.84
C ALA A 92 -56.70 25.19 4.86
N ARG A 93 -56.97 25.35 3.54
CA ARG A 93 -55.92 25.55 2.52
C ARG A 93 -55.26 26.93 2.64
N LEU A 94 -56.05 27.97 2.87
CA LEU A 94 -55.56 29.34 3.05
C LEU A 94 -54.68 29.47 4.30
N ILE A 95 -55.15 28.93 5.44
CA ILE A 95 -54.38 28.89 6.69
C ILE A 95 -53.04 28.18 6.49
N ARG A 96 -53.04 27.02 5.80
CA ARG A 96 -51.79 26.29 5.51
C ARG A 96 -50.83 27.09 4.64
N ARG A 97 -51.34 27.80 3.63
CA ARG A 97 -50.52 28.68 2.76
C ARG A 97 -49.97 29.88 3.54
N GLY A 98 -50.80 30.52 4.38
CA GLY A 98 -50.41 31.63 5.25
C GLY A 98 -49.28 31.24 6.21
N LYS A 99 -49.47 30.17 7.00
CA LYS A 99 -48.43 29.67 7.92
C LYS A 99 -47.17 29.15 7.18
N LYS A 100 -47.26 28.75 5.89
CA LYS A 100 -46.08 28.42 5.05
C LYS A 100 -45.32 29.69 4.61
N ARG A 101 -46.02 30.80 4.31
CA ARG A 101 -45.43 32.08 3.93
C ARG A 101 -44.75 32.79 5.10
N CYS A 102 -45.33 32.72 6.29
CA CYS A 102 -44.80 33.32 7.52
C CYS A 102 -43.71 32.49 8.25
N ARG A 103 -43.11 31.50 7.58
CA ARG A 103 -41.97 30.77 8.17
C ARG A 103 -40.80 31.73 8.38
N PRO A 104 -40.11 31.67 9.55
CA PRO A 104 -38.89 32.45 9.78
C PRO A 104 -37.87 32.21 8.67
N LEU A 105 -37.11 33.25 8.29
CA LEU A 105 -36.11 33.18 7.23
C LEU A 105 -35.11 32.03 7.45
N TRP A 106 -34.63 31.83 8.68
CA TRP A 106 -33.72 30.73 9.02
C TRP A 106 -34.28 29.34 8.67
N LYS A 107 -35.61 29.15 8.80
CA LYS A 107 -36.26 27.88 8.49
C LYS A 107 -36.46 27.68 6.99
N LYS A 108 -36.63 28.77 6.22
CA LYS A 108 -36.66 28.71 4.75
C LYS A 108 -35.27 28.39 4.21
N VAL A 109 -34.24 29.07 4.73
CA VAL A 109 -32.84 28.81 4.41
C VAL A 109 -32.50 27.35 4.71
N LEU A 110 -32.79 26.83 5.92
CA LEU A 110 -32.51 25.44 6.28
C LEU A 110 -33.17 24.42 5.33
N ILE A 111 -34.43 24.65 4.93
CA ILE A 111 -35.13 23.75 4.00
C ILE A 111 -34.49 23.79 2.61
N HIS A 112 -34.18 24.98 2.08
CA HIS A 112 -33.57 25.10 0.76
C HIS A 112 -32.14 24.58 0.74
N THR A 113 -31.33 24.85 1.78
CA THR A 113 -30.01 24.24 1.94
C THR A 113 -30.11 22.72 1.97
N GLY A 114 -31.06 22.15 2.72
CA GLY A 114 -31.28 20.71 2.75
C GLY A 114 -31.68 20.13 1.38
N GLN A 115 -32.51 20.84 0.61
CA GLN A 115 -32.87 20.44 -0.76
C GLN A 115 -31.67 20.50 -1.72
N THR A 116 -30.84 21.54 -1.62
CA THR A 116 -29.62 21.67 -2.43
C THR A 116 -28.61 20.59 -2.09
N VAL A 117 -28.39 20.29 -0.81
CA VAL A 117 -27.51 19.20 -0.36
C VAL A 117 -28.03 17.85 -0.87
N LEU A 118 -29.33 17.60 -0.77
CA LEU A 118 -29.93 16.37 -1.29
C LEU A 118 -29.81 16.26 -2.82
N ALA A 119 -30.03 17.36 -3.56
CA ALA A 119 -29.85 17.38 -5.00
C ALA A 119 -28.39 17.15 -5.40
N ALA A 120 -27.44 17.78 -4.73
CA ALA A 120 -26.01 17.55 -4.92
C ALA A 120 -25.61 16.09 -4.61
N TYR A 121 -26.19 15.50 -3.55
CA TYR A 121 -25.99 14.10 -3.22
C TYR A 121 -26.51 13.17 -4.32
N ILE A 122 -27.74 13.40 -4.81
CA ILE A 122 -28.32 12.60 -5.90
C ILE A 122 -27.49 12.74 -7.18
N ILE A 123 -27.08 13.96 -7.55
CA ILE A 123 -26.19 14.19 -8.70
C ILE A 123 -24.89 13.43 -8.51
N SER A 124 -24.28 13.48 -7.32
CA SER A 124 -23.07 12.71 -7.01
C SER A 124 -23.30 11.20 -7.16
N CYS A 125 -24.43 10.67 -6.68
CA CYS A 125 -24.77 9.25 -6.84
C CYS A 125 -24.94 8.86 -8.31
N LEU A 126 -25.59 9.71 -9.12
CA LEU A 126 -25.78 9.48 -10.55
C LEU A 126 -24.46 9.57 -11.32
N CYS A 127 -23.60 10.54 -11.01
CA CYS A 127 -22.26 10.63 -11.57
C CYS A 127 -21.42 9.41 -11.21
N ASN A 128 -21.47 8.96 -9.95
CA ASN A 128 -20.77 7.74 -9.51
C ASN A 128 -21.31 6.50 -10.24
N ALA A 129 -22.63 6.35 -10.38
CA ALA A 129 -23.23 5.22 -11.10
C ALA A 129 -22.88 5.23 -12.59
N TRP A 130 -22.91 6.40 -13.23
CA TRP A 130 -22.49 6.57 -14.63
C TRP A 130 -20.99 6.26 -14.79
N PHE A 131 -20.15 6.70 -13.86
CA PHE A 131 -18.71 6.41 -13.85
C PHE A 131 -18.45 4.90 -13.69
N ILE A 132 -19.09 4.22 -12.74
CA ILE A 132 -18.99 2.75 -12.58
C ILE A 132 -19.42 2.04 -13.86
N HIS A 133 -20.55 2.45 -14.46
CA HIS A 133 -21.07 1.83 -15.67
C HIS A 133 -20.15 2.01 -16.89
N THR A 134 -19.68 3.23 -17.13
CA THR A 134 -18.73 3.53 -18.21
C THR A 134 -17.39 2.82 -18.00
N TRP A 135 -16.93 2.61 -16.77
CA TRP A 135 -15.68 1.91 -16.49
C TRP A 135 -15.79 0.39 -16.58
N ALA A 136 -16.94 -0.20 -16.19
CA ALA A 136 -17.20 -1.64 -16.31
C ALA A 136 -17.31 -2.11 -17.78
N ALA A 137 -17.64 -1.20 -18.71
CA ALA A 137 -17.78 -1.51 -20.13
C ALA A 137 -16.44 -1.64 -20.90
N TYR A 138 -15.30 -1.29 -20.30
CA TYR A 138 -13.97 -1.27 -20.93
C TYR A 138 -13.05 -2.44 -20.49
N GLY A 139 -13.61 -3.63 -20.30
CA GLY A 139 -12.96 -4.77 -19.62
C GLY A 139 -12.48 -5.93 -20.50
N ASP A 140 -11.82 -5.68 -21.64
CA ASP A 140 -11.33 -6.78 -22.51
C ASP A 140 -9.93 -7.30 -22.16
N THR A 141 -9.17 -6.60 -21.31
CA THR A 141 -7.81 -7.06 -20.95
C THR A 141 -7.83 -7.94 -19.71
N ASP A 142 -7.36 -9.18 -19.86
CA ASP A 142 -7.13 -10.10 -18.75
C ASP A 142 -5.72 -9.88 -18.16
N TYR A 143 -5.61 -8.99 -17.18
CA TYR A 143 -4.35 -8.73 -16.49
C TYR A 143 -3.89 -9.91 -15.63
N THR A 144 -4.81 -10.76 -15.15
CA THR A 144 -4.46 -11.98 -14.41
C THR A 144 -3.71 -12.95 -15.32
N GLN A 145 -4.23 -13.17 -16.53
CA GLN A 145 -3.55 -13.99 -17.54
C GLN A 145 -2.19 -13.41 -17.90
N ARG A 146 -2.09 -12.10 -18.16
CA ARG A 146 -0.80 -11.45 -18.46
C ARG A 146 0.21 -11.56 -17.32
N PHE A 147 -0.24 -11.40 -16.08
CA PHE A 147 0.59 -11.58 -14.87
C PHE A 147 1.14 -13.01 -14.78
N ASN A 148 0.26 -14.01 -14.94
CA ASN A 148 0.65 -15.42 -14.89
C ASN A 148 1.63 -15.75 -16.02
N GLN A 149 1.40 -15.27 -17.25
CA GLN A 149 2.29 -15.47 -18.40
C GLN A 149 3.69 -14.88 -18.20
N LEU A 150 3.82 -13.74 -17.51
CA LEU A 150 5.14 -13.14 -17.23
C LEU A 150 5.92 -13.93 -16.17
N SER A 151 5.21 -14.55 -15.22
CA SER A 151 5.81 -15.22 -14.07
C SER A 151 6.06 -16.71 -14.29
N ARG A 152 5.40 -17.31 -15.29
CA ARG A 152 5.40 -18.74 -15.61
C ARG A 152 6.16 -19.03 -16.92
N PRO A 153 7.17 -19.91 -16.91
CA PRO A 153 7.77 -20.44 -18.14
C PRO A 153 6.85 -21.47 -18.82
N GLU A 154 7.03 -21.67 -20.14
CA GLU A 154 6.33 -22.70 -20.91
C GLU A 154 6.93 -24.11 -20.67
N THR A 155 6.91 -24.58 -19.42
CA THR A 155 7.46 -25.88 -19.01
C THR A 155 6.46 -26.72 -18.20
N PRO A 156 6.67 -28.06 -18.09
CA PRO A 156 5.83 -28.94 -17.28
C PRO A 156 5.81 -28.58 -15.78
N GLN A 157 4.70 -28.85 -15.09
CA GLN A 157 4.55 -28.57 -13.64
C GLN A 157 5.61 -29.27 -12.76
N THR A 158 6.14 -30.41 -13.21
CA THR A 158 7.23 -31.13 -12.54
C THR A 158 8.55 -30.35 -12.50
N GLU A 159 8.67 -29.31 -13.32
CA GLU A 159 9.80 -28.38 -13.36
C GLU A 159 9.53 -27.10 -12.56
N ASN A 160 8.53 -27.11 -11.65
CA ASN A 160 8.25 -26.00 -10.75
C ASN A 160 8.87 -26.19 -9.37
N ALA A 161 9.91 -25.41 -9.06
CA ALA A 161 10.54 -25.40 -7.75
C ALA A 161 9.58 -24.99 -6.60
N ALA A 162 8.47 -24.29 -6.89
CA ALA A 162 7.52 -23.84 -5.87
C ALA A 162 6.96 -25.00 -5.03
N LEU A 163 6.67 -26.15 -5.66
CA LEU A 163 6.15 -27.34 -4.97
C LEU A 163 7.13 -27.88 -3.91
N TYR A 164 8.43 -27.79 -4.19
CA TYR A 164 9.47 -28.22 -3.27
C TYR A 164 9.64 -27.22 -2.13
N TYR A 165 9.55 -25.92 -2.39
CA TYR A 165 9.56 -24.90 -1.33
C TYR A 165 8.33 -24.99 -0.42
N GLU A 166 7.15 -25.29 -0.97
CA GLU A 166 5.93 -25.53 -0.18
C GLU A 166 6.11 -26.74 0.74
N LYS A 167 6.60 -27.86 0.20
CA LYS A 167 6.91 -29.04 1.01
C LYS A 167 8.02 -28.78 2.04
N ALA A 168 9.04 -28.00 1.70
CA ALA A 168 10.06 -27.57 2.66
C ALA A 168 9.44 -26.79 3.82
N ALA A 169 8.45 -25.93 3.53
CA ALA A 169 7.77 -25.12 4.53
C ALA A 169 6.91 -25.96 5.47
N GLU A 170 6.26 -27.01 4.95
CA GLU A 170 5.51 -27.99 5.76
C GLU A 170 6.42 -28.79 6.70
N LEU A 171 7.62 -29.13 6.25
CA LEU A 171 8.60 -29.90 7.02
C LEU A 171 9.41 -29.04 8.01
N PHE A 172 9.34 -27.71 7.89
CA PHE A 172 10.18 -26.80 8.66
C PHE A 172 9.76 -26.75 10.14
N VAL A 173 10.75 -26.90 11.02
CA VAL A 173 10.59 -26.82 12.47
C VAL A 173 11.14 -25.48 12.97
N LYS A 174 10.25 -24.63 13.50
CA LYS A 174 10.62 -23.31 14.05
C LYS A 174 11.66 -23.44 15.16
N PRO A 175 12.68 -22.55 15.21
CA PRO A 175 13.66 -22.55 16.28
C PRO A 175 13.00 -22.18 17.62
N GLN A 176 13.61 -22.64 18.71
CA GLN A 176 13.29 -22.12 20.05
C GLN A 176 13.81 -20.69 20.19
N LYS A 177 13.23 -19.88 21.08
CA LYS A 177 13.54 -18.45 21.20
C LYS A 177 15.04 -18.15 21.41
N ASN A 178 15.73 -18.94 22.23
CA ASN A 178 17.17 -18.84 22.47
C ASN A 178 17.99 -19.08 21.20
N ILE A 179 17.53 -19.95 20.30
CA ILE A 179 18.15 -20.23 19.01
C ILE A 179 17.77 -19.17 17.98
N GLU A 180 16.54 -18.66 18.02
CA GLU A 180 16.07 -17.57 17.17
C GLU A 180 16.90 -16.30 17.37
N GLU A 181 17.22 -15.93 18.61
CA GLU A 181 18.12 -14.80 18.93
C GLU A 181 19.53 -15.01 18.33
N ILE A 182 20.04 -16.25 18.37
CA ILE A 182 21.33 -16.64 17.78
C ILE A 182 21.29 -16.66 16.25
N ILE A 183 20.13 -16.81 15.61
CA ILE A 183 20.00 -16.85 14.14
C ILE A 183 19.71 -15.45 13.57
N LEU A 184 18.94 -14.64 14.30
CA LEU A 184 18.55 -13.29 13.89
C LEU A 184 19.64 -12.26 14.14
N GLY A 185 20.47 -12.45 15.17
CA GLY A 185 21.49 -11.48 15.61
C GLY A 185 20.85 -10.24 16.24
N THR A 186 21.68 -9.28 16.67
CA THR A 186 21.21 -7.97 17.16
C THR A 186 20.98 -7.02 15.99
N CYS A 187 19.74 -6.55 15.81
CA CYS A 187 19.43 -5.52 14.82
C CYS A 187 19.66 -4.12 15.43
N SER A 188 20.57 -3.32 14.89
CA SER A 188 20.66 -1.88 15.18
C SER A 188 20.68 -1.06 13.87
N GLY A 189 19.79 -0.05 13.78
CA GLY A 189 19.90 1.00 12.76
C GLY A 189 19.53 0.64 11.32
N GLY A 190 18.70 -0.39 11.09
CA GLY A 190 18.29 -0.76 9.72
C GLY A 190 19.34 -1.53 8.91
N VAL A 191 20.55 -1.68 9.46
CA VAL A 191 21.51 -2.70 9.04
C VAL A 191 21.16 -3.96 9.83
N CYS A 192 20.64 -4.99 9.14
CA CYS A 192 20.84 -6.35 9.64
C CYS A 192 22.34 -6.62 9.53
N ALA A 193 23.11 -6.10 10.48
CA ALA A 193 24.46 -6.55 10.67
C ALA A 193 24.29 -8.01 11.06
N LEU A 194 24.62 -8.89 10.14
CA LEU A 194 24.79 -10.31 10.41
C LEU A 194 26.04 -10.52 11.27
N THR A 195 26.34 -9.61 12.23
CA THR A 195 27.19 -9.81 13.41
C THR A 195 26.48 -10.80 14.32
N LEU A 196 26.32 -11.98 13.75
CA LEU A 196 25.96 -13.19 14.46
C LEU A 196 27.27 -13.69 15.03
N GLN A 197 27.25 -13.96 16.33
CA GLN A 197 28.37 -14.45 17.11
C GLN A 197 29.16 -15.48 16.29
N THR A 198 30.48 -15.31 16.22
CA THR A 198 31.34 -16.31 15.56
C THR A 198 31.12 -17.66 16.26
N ASP A 199 31.29 -18.80 15.57
CA ASP A 199 31.13 -20.10 16.23
C ASP A 199 32.02 -20.24 17.48
N ALA A 200 33.13 -19.49 17.55
CA ALA A 200 33.99 -19.39 18.72
C ALA A 200 33.33 -18.76 19.96
N GLU A 201 32.32 -17.91 19.78
CA GLU A 201 31.62 -17.18 20.85
C GLU A 201 30.43 -17.96 21.44
N LEU A 202 29.98 -19.04 20.77
CA LEU A 202 28.84 -19.84 21.21
C LEU A 202 29.24 -20.86 22.30
N SER A 203 28.41 -20.95 23.35
CA SER A 203 28.57 -21.97 24.39
C SER A 203 28.32 -23.38 23.83
N GLN A 204 28.89 -24.41 24.48
CA GLN A 204 28.66 -25.80 24.08
C GLN A 204 27.18 -26.20 24.08
N GLU A 205 26.39 -25.65 25.01
CA GLU A 205 24.94 -25.87 25.05
C GLU A 205 24.23 -25.24 23.84
N GLN A 206 24.63 -24.03 23.46
CA GLN A 206 24.10 -23.34 22.27
C GLN A 206 24.46 -24.10 20.98
N LYS A 207 25.70 -24.60 20.86
CA LYS A 207 26.14 -25.43 19.73
C LYS A 207 25.33 -26.71 19.62
N ALA A 208 25.16 -27.45 20.72
CA ALA A 208 24.37 -28.68 20.74
C ALA A 208 22.88 -28.43 20.40
N ALA A 209 22.33 -27.30 20.85
CA ALA A 209 20.96 -26.91 20.53
C ALA A 209 20.79 -26.53 19.05
N LEU A 210 21.78 -25.86 18.44
CA LEU A 210 21.81 -25.58 17.01
C LEU A 210 21.91 -26.88 16.19
N GLU A 211 22.80 -27.78 16.54
CA GLU A 211 22.95 -29.10 15.89
C GLU A 211 21.65 -29.89 15.90
N LYS A 212 20.97 -29.92 17.06
CA LYS A 212 19.65 -30.56 17.17
C LYS A 212 18.61 -29.90 16.27
N TRP A 213 18.62 -28.57 16.17
CA TRP A 213 17.71 -27.83 15.32
C TRP A 213 18.00 -28.04 13.82
N PHE A 214 19.26 -28.12 13.42
CA PHE A 214 19.67 -28.49 12.07
C PHE A 214 19.22 -29.90 11.71
N ALA A 215 19.45 -30.87 12.59
CA ALA A 215 19.01 -32.26 12.37
C ALA A 215 17.48 -32.37 12.21
N ALA A 216 16.71 -31.60 13.01
CA ALA A 216 15.26 -31.56 12.88
C ALA A 216 14.78 -30.93 11.55
N ASN A 217 15.57 -30.01 10.98
CA ASN A 217 15.25 -29.33 9.72
C ASN A 217 15.93 -29.93 8.49
N GLU A 218 16.71 -31.01 8.63
CA GLU A 218 17.38 -31.66 7.51
C GLU A 218 16.39 -32.07 6.39
N PRO A 219 15.21 -32.66 6.67
CA PRO A 219 14.25 -32.97 5.62
C PRO A 219 13.75 -31.74 4.86
N ALA A 220 13.54 -30.62 5.55
CA ALA A 220 13.14 -29.35 4.95
C ALA A 220 14.27 -28.77 4.09
N TRP A 221 15.51 -28.78 4.59
CA TRP A 221 16.68 -28.29 3.86
C TRP A 221 16.93 -29.09 2.58
N GLN A 222 16.77 -30.42 2.61
CA GLN A 222 16.91 -31.25 1.40
C GLN A 222 15.86 -30.91 0.33
N GLN A 223 14.63 -30.52 0.72
CA GLN A 223 13.66 -30.01 -0.24
C GLN A 223 14.09 -28.65 -0.82
N VAL A 224 14.68 -27.76 -0.03
CA VAL A 224 15.25 -26.49 -0.52
C VAL A 224 16.37 -26.73 -1.51
N VAL A 225 17.33 -27.61 -1.19
CA VAL A 225 18.43 -27.98 -2.10
C VAL A 225 17.87 -28.52 -3.40
N ALA A 226 16.95 -29.50 -3.34
CA ALA A 226 16.30 -30.05 -4.53
C ALA A 226 15.56 -28.99 -5.34
N ALA A 227 14.87 -28.04 -4.69
CA ALA A 227 14.20 -26.93 -5.36
C ALA A 227 15.19 -26.06 -6.15
N THR A 228 16.39 -25.81 -5.62
CA THR A 228 17.38 -24.92 -6.24
C THR A 228 18.11 -25.53 -7.45
N GLU A 229 17.98 -26.83 -7.66
CA GLU A 229 18.47 -27.52 -8.87
C GLU A 229 17.46 -27.45 -10.03
N ILE A 230 16.21 -27.06 -9.73
CA ILE A 230 15.16 -26.86 -10.74
C ILE A 230 15.28 -25.42 -11.27
N PRO A 231 15.40 -25.17 -12.59
CA PRO A 231 15.70 -23.82 -13.11
C PRO A 231 14.63 -22.75 -12.87
N TYR A 232 13.38 -23.16 -12.63
CA TYR A 232 12.23 -22.27 -12.62
C TYR A 232 11.39 -22.45 -11.36
N CYS A 233 10.92 -21.32 -10.83
CA CYS A 233 9.97 -21.26 -9.72
C CYS A 233 8.85 -20.31 -10.10
N TRP A 234 7.59 -20.75 -10.06
CA TRP A 234 6.46 -19.86 -10.31
C TRP A 234 5.25 -20.19 -9.44
N GLY A 235 4.46 -19.16 -9.23
CA GLY A 235 3.21 -19.23 -8.51
C GLY A 235 2.10 -18.68 -9.36
N GLU A 236 1.04 -19.46 -9.56
CA GLU A 236 -0.15 -19.00 -10.26
C GLU A 236 -1.14 -18.38 -9.27
N VAL A 237 -1.87 -17.38 -9.76
CA VAL A 237 -3.04 -16.85 -9.08
C VAL A 237 -4.25 -17.02 -9.99
N ASP A 238 -5.35 -17.51 -9.44
CA ASP A 238 -6.62 -17.67 -10.16
C ASP A 238 -7.23 -16.30 -10.50
N GLU A 239 -7.01 -15.31 -9.63
CA GLU A 239 -7.46 -13.93 -9.77
C GLU A 239 -6.51 -12.98 -9.02
N ILE A 240 -6.19 -11.82 -9.61
CA ILE A 240 -5.48 -10.76 -8.90
C ILE A 240 -6.41 -10.17 -7.82
N SER A 241 -6.14 -10.47 -6.55
CA SER A 241 -6.98 -9.99 -5.43
C SER A 241 -6.16 -9.83 -4.14
N SER A 242 -6.74 -9.06 -3.20
CA SER A 242 -6.17 -8.90 -1.86
C SER A 242 -6.16 -10.21 -1.04
N GLU A 243 -6.94 -11.21 -1.43
CA GLU A 243 -6.90 -12.54 -0.81
C GLU A 243 -5.76 -13.37 -1.37
N ASN A 244 -5.59 -13.39 -2.70
CA ASN A 244 -4.53 -14.16 -3.36
C ASN A 244 -3.13 -13.59 -3.11
N ILE A 245 -2.98 -12.30 -2.77
CA ILE A 245 -1.69 -11.76 -2.32
C ILE A 245 -1.19 -12.49 -1.06
N LYS A 246 -2.06 -12.99 -0.18
CA LYS A 246 -1.65 -13.72 1.02
C LYS A 246 -0.91 -15.02 0.69
N LYS A 247 -1.33 -15.70 -0.39
CA LYS A 247 -0.62 -16.90 -0.89
C LYS A 247 0.80 -16.55 -1.30
N VAL A 248 1.00 -15.41 -1.98
CA VAL A 248 2.32 -14.88 -2.31
C VAL A 248 3.12 -14.58 -1.04
N LEU A 249 2.51 -13.89 -0.06
CA LEU A 249 3.14 -13.52 1.20
C LEU A 249 3.61 -14.74 2.03
N LEU A 250 2.84 -15.83 2.01
CA LEU A 250 3.22 -17.06 2.73
C LEU A 250 4.48 -17.70 2.12
N ARG A 251 4.59 -17.77 0.79
CA ARG A 251 5.79 -18.34 0.12
C ARG A 251 7.07 -17.56 0.41
N ILE A 252 7.00 -16.22 0.47
CA ILE A 252 8.17 -15.37 0.74
C ILE A 252 8.64 -15.46 2.20
N GLU A 253 7.74 -15.73 3.15
CA GLU A 253 8.11 -15.92 4.57
C GLU A 253 9.01 -17.15 4.74
N SER A 254 8.68 -18.24 4.05
CA SER A 254 9.49 -19.46 4.04
C SER A 254 10.88 -19.21 3.46
N CYS A 255 11.00 -18.43 2.39
CA CYS A 255 12.28 -18.10 1.75
C CYS A 255 13.27 -17.44 2.72
N ARG A 256 12.84 -16.42 3.48
CA ARG A 256 13.69 -15.76 4.51
C ARG A 256 14.15 -16.73 5.58
N THR A 257 13.25 -17.64 5.96
CA THR A 257 13.50 -18.64 7.00
C THR A 257 14.55 -19.65 6.55
N PHE A 258 14.47 -20.11 5.30
CA PHE A 258 15.47 -21.02 4.72
C PHE A 258 16.82 -20.33 4.53
N ALA A 259 16.85 -19.06 4.11
CA ALA A 259 18.11 -18.32 3.99
C ALA A 259 18.85 -18.22 5.33
N ARG A 260 18.12 -17.92 6.41
CA ARG A 260 18.65 -17.91 7.78
C ARG A 260 19.19 -19.28 8.21
N LEU A 261 18.45 -20.36 7.94
CA LEU A 261 18.90 -21.73 8.20
C LEU A 261 20.21 -22.04 7.45
N GLY A 262 20.27 -21.74 6.15
CA GLY A 262 21.46 -21.99 5.35
C GLY A 262 22.69 -21.19 5.80
N ILE A 263 22.52 -19.92 6.18
CA ILE A 263 23.63 -19.10 6.73
C ILE A 263 24.11 -19.64 8.07
N ALA A 264 23.19 -20.10 8.93
CA ALA A 264 23.56 -20.69 10.22
C ALA A 264 24.38 -21.98 10.02
N ARG A 265 24.00 -22.83 9.04
CA ARG A 265 24.76 -24.03 8.64
C ARG A 265 26.13 -23.66 8.07
N ALA A 266 26.19 -22.69 7.16
CA ALA A 266 27.43 -22.23 6.55
C ALA A 266 28.47 -21.81 7.59
N ARG A 267 28.02 -21.16 8.67
CA ARG A 267 28.89 -20.75 9.78
C ARG A 267 29.39 -21.89 10.63
N GLN A 268 28.53 -22.85 10.94
CA GLN A 268 28.96 -24.03 11.67
C GLN A 268 30.05 -24.78 10.87
N GLU A 269 29.82 -24.97 9.56
CA GLU A 269 30.76 -25.61 8.66
C GLU A 269 32.08 -24.81 8.54
N ALA A 270 32.02 -23.49 8.40
CA ALA A 270 33.21 -22.64 8.41
C ALA A 270 33.97 -22.71 9.76
N GLY A 271 33.27 -22.75 10.90
CA GLY A 271 33.87 -22.95 12.21
C GLY A 271 34.57 -24.30 12.38
N GLN A 272 34.17 -25.30 11.58
CA GLN A 272 34.81 -26.61 11.47
C GLN A 272 35.90 -26.67 10.38
N ASN A 273 36.28 -25.53 9.80
CA ASN A 273 37.20 -25.41 8.66
C ASN A 273 36.73 -26.15 7.39
N GLN A 274 35.42 -26.35 7.24
CA GLN A 274 34.81 -26.98 6.06
C GLN A 274 34.33 -25.90 5.08
N PHE A 275 35.27 -25.11 4.55
CA PHE A 275 34.96 -23.93 3.75
C PHE A 275 34.22 -24.23 2.43
N ASP A 276 34.48 -25.39 1.82
CA ASP A 276 33.75 -25.86 0.63
C ASP A 276 32.26 -26.07 0.91
N GLN A 277 31.94 -26.68 2.05
CA GLN A 277 30.57 -26.93 2.47
C GLN A 277 29.88 -25.61 2.81
N ALA A 278 30.57 -24.74 3.56
CA ALA A 278 30.06 -23.42 3.90
C ALA A 278 29.69 -22.60 2.66
N ALA A 279 30.55 -22.58 1.65
CA ALA A 279 30.29 -21.91 0.39
C ALA A 279 29.14 -22.57 -0.39
N ALA A 280 29.01 -23.90 -0.34
CA ALA A 280 27.90 -24.63 -0.96
C ALA A 280 26.52 -24.24 -0.38
N GLN A 281 26.43 -23.98 0.93
CA GLN A 281 25.20 -23.45 1.53
C GLN A 281 24.84 -22.07 0.94
N CYS A 282 25.84 -21.20 0.74
CA CYS A 282 25.62 -19.90 0.11
C CYS A 282 25.13 -20.04 -1.33
N TYR A 283 25.69 -20.94 -2.14
CA TYR A 283 25.22 -21.17 -3.52
C TYR A 283 23.76 -21.59 -3.56
N THR A 284 23.32 -22.43 -2.62
CA THR A 284 21.91 -22.83 -2.46
C THR A 284 21.03 -21.61 -2.21
N ILE A 285 21.44 -20.73 -1.29
CA ILE A 285 20.70 -19.50 -0.97
C ILE A 285 20.67 -18.53 -2.16
N LEU A 286 21.77 -18.40 -2.91
CA LEU A 286 21.84 -17.55 -4.10
C LEU A 286 20.85 -18.01 -5.18
N ARG A 287 20.82 -19.32 -5.48
CA ARG A 287 19.86 -19.90 -6.43
C ARG A 287 18.42 -19.74 -5.97
N MET A 288 18.15 -19.96 -4.68
CA MET A 288 16.83 -19.69 -4.11
C MET A 288 16.45 -18.22 -4.24
N GLY A 289 17.34 -17.30 -3.89
CA GLY A 289 17.09 -15.87 -4.03
C GLY A 289 16.82 -15.45 -5.48
N LYS A 290 17.51 -16.08 -6.46
CA LYS A 290 17.23 -15.92 -7.90
C LYS A 290 15.80 -16.33 -8.26
N HIS A 291 15.28 -17.44 -7.74
CA HIS A 291 13.90 -17.88 -7.97
C HIS A 291 12.84 -16.88 -7.52
N PHE A 292 13.12 -16.11 -6.46
CA PHE A 292 12.22 -15.08 -5.96
C PHE A 292 12.53 -13.68 -6.51
N SER A 293 13.42 -13.55 -7.49
CA SER A 293 13.84 -12.26 -8.07
C SER A 293 13.53 -12.16 -9.57
N GLY A 294 13.68 -10.96 -10.16
CA GLY A 294 13.49 -10.74 -11.60
C GLY A 294 12.01 -10.56 -11.97
N PRO A 295 11.39 -11.46 -12.77
CA PRO A 295 9.98 -11.38 -13.16
C PRO A 295 9.04 -11.87 -12.05
N LYS A 296 9.08 -11.20 -10.89
CA LYS A 296 8.23 -11.45 -9.72
C LYS A 296 7.61 -10.16 -9.23
N LEU A 297 6.63 -10.27 -8.32
CA LEU A 297 6.11 -9.08 -7.63
C LEU A 297 7.21 -8.37 -6.86
N LEU A 298 7.06 -7.07 -6.66
CA LEU A 298 8.04 -6.22 -5.98
C LEU A 298 8.49 -6.79 -4.64
N ILE A 299 7.52 -7.28 -3.86
CA ILE A 299 7.78 -7.85 -2.54
C ILE A 299 8.54 -9.19 -2.60
N GLU A 300 8.23 -10.04 -3.58
CA GLU A 300 8.97 -11.27 -3.83
C GLU A 300 10.41 -10.92 -4.22
N HIS A 301 10.58 -9.99 -5.16
CA HIS A 301 11.88 -9.54 -5.64
C HIS A 301 12.76 -9.00 -4.51
N LEU A 302 12.22 -8.15 -3.65
CA LEU A 302 12.93 -7.62 -2.48
C LEU A 302 13.37 -8.73 -1.51
N VAL A 303 12.53 -9.74 -1.30
CA VAL A 303 12.87 -10.88 -0.46
C VAL A 303 13.97 -11.72 -1.10
N GLY A 304 13.88 -11.99 -2.40
CA GLY A 304 14.90 -12.70 -3.15
C GLY A 304 16.25 -11.99 -3.09
N LEU A 305 16.29 -10.68 -3.34
CA LEU A 305 17.49 -9.85 -3.20
C LEU A 305 18.05 -9.84 -1.79
N ALA A 306 17.19 -9.80 -0.76
CA ALA A 306 17.65 -9.87 0.62
C ALA A 306 18.36 -11.21 0.91
N CYS A 307 17.85 -12.33 0.37
CA CYS A 307 18.49 -13.64 0.50
C CYS A 307 19.82 -13.70 -0.27
N ILE A 308 19.86 -13.18 -1.49
CA ILE A 308 21.10 -13.07 -2.28
C ILE A 308 22.15 -12.27 -1.52
N LYS A 309 21.79 -11.05 -1.08
CA LYS A 309 22.67 -10.18 -0.30
C LYS A 309 23.20 -10.88 0.95
N GLN A 310 22.36 -11.64 1.64
CA GLN A 310 22.74 -12.39 2.85
C GLN A 310 23.88 -13.38 2.55
N ALA A 311 23.76 -14.15 1.47
CA ALA A 311 24.77 -15.11 1.06
C ALA A 311 26.04 -14.43 0.54
N GLU A 312 25.93 -13.40 -0.31
CA GLU A 312 27.09 -12.68 -0.86
C GLU A 312 27.88 -11.94 0.22
N SER A 313 27.18 -11.33 1.18
CA SER A 313 27.84 -10.68 2.32
C SER A 313 28.61 -11.69 3.16
N TYR A 314 28.07 -12.90 3.36
CA TYR A 314 28.77 -13.94 4.10
C TYR A 314 29.99 -14.49 3.35
N LEU A 315 29.87 -14.73 2.03
CA LEU A 315 31.02 -15.09 1.19
C LEU A 315 32.10 -14.00 1.23
N LEU A 316 31.71 -12.72 1.20
CA LEU A 316 32.63 -11.60 1.35
C LEU A 316 33.31 -11.64 2.71
N THR A 317 32.57 -11.80 3.81
CA THR A 317 33.14 -11.95 5.16
C THR A 317 34.13 -13.12 5.25
N MET A 318 33.86 -14.26 4.59
CA MET A 318 34.83 -15.36 4.52
C MET A 318 36.13 -14.94 3.84
N LEU A 319 36.04 -14.24 2.70
CA LEU A 319 37.21 -13.74 1.96
C LEU A 319 38.07 -12.75 2.76
N GLY A 320 37.48 -11.98 3.67
CA GLY A 320 38.21 -11.02 4.51
C GLY A 320 38.82 -11.59 5.79
N ASN A 321 38.34 -12.74 6.27
CA ASN A 321 38.74 -13.30 7.56
C ASN A 321 39.50 -14.63 7.47
N ILE A 322 39.43 -15.32 6.33
CA ILE A 322 40.08 -16.61 6.11
C ILE A 322 41.20 -16.42 5.08
N ASP A 323 42.31 -17.14 5.26
CA ASP A 323 43.41 -17.17 4.30
C ASP A 323 42.90 -17.58 2.91
N PRO A 324 43.12 -16.77 1.85
CA PRO A 324 42.72 -17.08 0.48
C PRO A 324 43.18 -18.47 -0.01
N GLU A 325 44.33 -18.98 0.47
CA GLU A 325 44.82 -20.33 0.10
C GLU A 325 43.92 -21.45 0.62
N SER A 326 43.17 -21.22 1.69
CA SER A 326 42.25 -22.19 2.29
C SER A 326 40.86 -22.17 1.65
N LEU A 327 40.55 -21.19 0.80
CA LEU A 327 39.23 -21.00 0.21
C LEU A 327 39.16 -21.58 -1.21
N PRO A 328 38.00 -22.15 -1.63
CA PRO A 328 37.81 -22.66 -2.99
C PRO A 328 37.51 -21.54 -4.00
N LEU A 329 38.42 -20.59 -4.16
CA LEU A 329 38.19 -19.34 -4.91
C LEU A 329 37.75 -19.56 -6.37
N ASP A 330 38.33 -20.54 -7.06
CA ASP A 330 37.93 -20.87 -8.44
C ASP A 330 36.48 -21.37 -8.50
N GLN A 331 36.10 -22.28 -7.60
CA GLN A 331 34.74 -22.79 -7.51
C GLN A 331 33.75 -21.68 -7.12
N MET A 332 34.11 -20.83 -6.15
CA MET A 332 33.29 -19.69 -5.74
C MET A 332 32.98 -18.78 -6.93
N GLN A 333 34.02 -18.40 -7.69
CA GLN A 333 33.84 -17.55 -8.86
C GLN A 333 33.00 -18.21 -9.94
N ASN A 334 33.27 -19.49 -10.24
CA ASN A 334 32.53 -20.26 -11.24
C ASN A 334 31.05 -20.40 -10.86
N GLN A 335 30.73 -20.66 -9.59
CA GLN A 335 29.35 -20.75 -9.12
C GLN A 335 28.63 -19.40 -9.22
N LEU A 336 29.24 -18.30 -8.77
CA LEU A 336 28.65 -16.96 -8.88
C LEU A 336 28.33 -16.59 -10.34
N GLN A 337 29.26 -16.85 -11.26
CA GLN A 337 29.06 -16.58 -12.69
C GLN A 337 28.02 -17.51 -13.33
N THR A 338 27.92 -18.77 -12.88
CA THR A 338 26.95 -19.73 -13.40
C THR A 338 25.54 -19.41 -12.92
N ILE A 339 25.37 -19.08 -11.64
CA ILE A 339 24.08 -18.76 -11.05
C ILE A 339 23.46 -17.53 -11.75
N PHE A 340 24.27 -16.53 -12.07
CA PHE A 340 23.84 -15.30 -12.73
C PHE A 340 24.37 -15.18 -14.18
N SER A 341 24.37 -16.29 -14.93
CA SER A 341 24.82 -16.32 -16.33
C SER A 341 24.08 -15.34 -17.23
N ASP A 342 22.79 -15.12 -16.97
CA ASP A 342 21.92 -14.21 -17.72
C ASP A 342 21.97 -12.76 -17.19
N GLY A 343 22.87 -12.50 -16.23
CA GLY A 343 22.98 -11.24 -15.50
C GLY A 343 22.36 -11.30 -14.10
N TYR A 344 22.75 -10.34 -13.26
CA TYR A 344 22.18 -10.16 -11.92
C TYR A 344 20.70 -9.77 -12.02
N PRO A 345 19.81 -10.33 -11.18
CA PRO A 345 18.39 -10.07 -11.29
C PRO A 345 18.05 -8.62 -10.92
N VAL A 346 17.54 -7.89 -11.89
CA VAL A 346 16.96 -6.54 -11.71
C VAL A 346 15.43 -6.62 -11.79
N LEU A 347 14.74 -5.74 -11.07
CA LEU A 347 13.27 -5.74 -11.01
C LEU A 347 12.66 -5.65 -12.42
N ASN A 348 11.86 -6.65 -12.80
CA ASN A 348 11.01 -6.53 -13.98
C ASN A 348 9.71 -5.82 -13.60
N SER A 349 9.67 -4.52 -13.90
CA SER A 349 8.56 -3.64 -13.54
C SER A 349 7.23 -4.08 -14.17
N LYS A 350 7.21 -4.88 -15.25
CA LYS A 350 5.98 -5.31 -15.94
C LYS A 350 5.10 -6.22 -15.08
N VAL A 351 5.68 -7.00 -14.18
CA VAL A 351 4.90 -7.91 -13.31
C VAL A 351 4.07 -7.09 -12.33
N GLU A 352 4.71 -6.17 -11.63
CA GLU A 352 4.05 -5.22 -10.70
C GLU A 352 3.01 -4.35 -11.43
N MET A 353 3.33 -3.92 -12.65
CA MET A 353 2.40 -3.15 -13.48
C MET A 353 1.11 -3.91 -13.77
N ASN A 354 1.19 -5.16 -14.25
CA ASN A 354 -0.01 -5.97 -14.52
C ASN A 354 -0.78 -6.29 -13.24
N TRP A 355 -0.08 -6.50 -12.11
CA TRP A 355 -0.72 -6.67 -10.81
C TRP A 355 -1.52 -5.42 -10.40
N ASN A 356 -0.92 -4.23 -10.48
CA ASN A 356 -1.58 -2.97 -10.13
C ASN A 356 -2.78 -2.67 -11.05
N LEU A 357 -2.64 -2.92 -12.35
CA LEU A 357 -3.71 -2.75 -13.32
C LEU A 357 -4.86 -3.76 -13.08
N GLY A 358 -4.52 -5.02 -12.77
CA GLY A 358 -5.51 -6.05 -12.40
C GLY A 358 -6.24 -5.74 -11.09
N MET A 359 -5.52 -5.30 -10.06
CA MET A 359 -6.12 -4.82 -8.79
C MET A 359 -7.06 -3.65 -9.04
N THR A 360 -6.64 -2.69 -9.87
CA THR A 360 -7.47 -1.54 -10.26
C THR A 360 -8.74 -2.03 -10.96
N GLN A 361 -8.63 -2.89 -11.97
CA GLN A 361 -9.77 -3.46 -12.67
C GLN A 361 -10.72 -4.20 -11.72
N ASN A 362 -10.20 -5.06 -10.83
CA ASN A 362 -11.00 -5.86 -9.90
C ASN A 362 -11.66 -5.04 -8.78
N MET A 363 -11.02 -3.96 -8.32
CA MET A 363 -11.64 -2.99 -7.41
C MET A 363 -12.93 -2.39 -7.99
N PHE A 364 -13.00 -2.21 -9.31
CA PHE A 364 -14.16 -1.61 -9.97
C PHE A 364 -15.17 -2.63 -10.52
N SER A 365 -14.73 -3.82 -10.92
CA SER A 365 -15.62 -4.88 -11.46
C SER A 365 -16.30 -5.74 -10.38
N HIS A 366 -15.57 -6.18 -9.36
CA HIS A 366 -16.08 -7.12 -8.33
C HIS A 366 -16.67 -6.41 -7.11
N TYR A 367 -16.10 -5.28 -6.67
CA TYR A 367 -16.56 -4.57 -5.47
C TYR A 367 -17.66 -3.52 -5.73
N GLY A 368 -18.20 -3.47 -6.95
CA GLY A 368 -19.14 -2.47 -7.46
C GLY A 368 -20.46 -2.29 -6.69
N THR A 369 -20.67 -2.92 -5.53
CA THR A 369 -21.82 -2.64 -4.65
C THR A 369 -21.59 -2.86 -3.15
N VAL A 370 -20.66 -3.72 -2.70
CA VAL A 370 -20.63 -4.17 -1.28
C VAL A 370 -19.46 -3.59 -0.47
N GLY A 371 -18.31 -3.28 -1.09
CA GLY A 371 -17.17 -2.66 -0.40
C GLY A 371 -17.25 -1.12 -0.28
N VAL A 372 -18.13 -0.49 -1.06
CA VAL A 372 -18.22 0.97 -1.21
C VAL A 372 -19.20 1.62 -0.23
N ILE A 373 -19.91 0.84 0.60
CA ILE A 373 -20.89 1.37 1.57
C ILE A 373 -20.21 2.33 2.57
N GLY A 374 -18.91 2.18 2.83
CA GLY A 374 -18.12 3.12 3.64
C GLY A 374 -17.62 4.38 2.93
N TYR A 375 -17.74 4.47 1.60
CA TYR A 375 -17.04 5.46 0.75
C TYR A 375 -17.96 6.28 -0.17
N PHE A 376 -19.27 6.36 0.10
CA PHE A 376 -20.17 7.34 -0.55
C PHE A 376 -19.94 8.78 -0.03
N TYR A 377 -18.69 9.25 -0.07
CA TYR A 377 -18.39 10.68 0.05
C TYR A 377 -18.56 11.34 -1.33
N PRO A 378 -19.33 12.44 -1.43
CA PRO A 378 -19.35 13.25 -2.64
C PRO A 378 -17.91 13.71 -2.98
N GLY A 379 -17.40 13.32 -4.15
CA GLY A 379 -16.09 13.77 -4.66
C GLY A 379 -15.01 12.70 -4.81
N MET A 380 -15.11 11.52 -4.19
CA MET A 380 -14.00 10.55 -4.20
C MET A 380 -13.61 10.06 -5.61
N PHE A 381 -14.58 9.89 -6.53
CA PHE A 381 -14.31 9.50 -7.91
C PHE A 381 -13.83 10.65 -8.80
N ILE A 382 -14.17 11.90 -8.46
CA ILE A 382 -13.57 13.11 -9.07
C ILE A 382 -12.07 13.17 -8.71
N PHE A 383 -11.71 12.67 -7.53
CA PHE A 383 -10.34 12.49 -7.06
C PHE A 383 -9.68 11.19 -7.52
N MET A 384 -10.23 10.38 -8.44
CA MET A 384 -9.56 9.17 -8.95
C MET A 384 -8.98 9.35 -10.35
N GLY A 385 -9.27 10.44 -11.06
CA GLY A 385 -8.68 10.74 -12.37
C GLY A 385 -9.26 9.91 -13.52
N ASN A 386 -8.71 10.09 -14.73
CA ASN A 386 -9.12 9.35 -15.94
C ASN A 386 -8.37 8.00 -15.99
N ARG A 387 -9.10 6.88 -16.12
CA ARG A 387 -8.52 5.52 -16.26
C ARG A 387 -7.43 5.46 -17.32
N GLU A 388 -7.72 5.96 -18.52
CA GLU A 388 -6.79 5.91 -19.66
C GLU A 388 -5.51 6.68 -19.34
N ARG A 389 -5.64 7.81 -18.62
CA ARG A 389 -4.49 8.59 -18.15
C ARG A 389 -3.72 7.83 -17.07
N LEU A 390 -4.39 7.24 -16.07
CA LEU A 390 -3.74 6.42 -15.06
C LEU A 390 -3.02 5.20 -15.66
N GLU A 391 -3.66 4.49 -16.59
CA GLU A 391 -3.07 3.36 -17.31
C GLU A 391 -1.87 3.82 -18.14
N THR A 392 -2.00 4.92 -18.89
CA THR A 392 -0.92 5.50 -19.69
C THR A 392 0.24 5.96 -18.83
N ASP A 393 -0.02 6.68 -17.74
CA ASP A 393 0.98 7.17 -16.80
C ASP A 393 1.70 6.00 -16.10
N THR A 394 0.95 4.96 -15.72
CA THR A 394 1.52 3.73 -15.16
C THR A 394 2.39 3.01 -16.20
N LEU A 395 1.91 2.82 -17.43
CA LEU A 395 2.67 2.21 -18.52
C LEU A 395 3.95 3.00 -18.82
N LEU A 396 3.86 4.33 -18.91
CA LEU A 396 4.99 5.21 -19.21
C LEU A 396 6.03 5.16 -18.08
N PHE A 397 5.58 5.21 -16.83
CA PHE A 397 6.45 5.10 -15.66
C PHE A 397 7.22 3.76 -15.65
N HIS A 398 6.50 2.64 -15.81
CA HIS A 398 7.12 1.32 -15.84
C HIS A 398 8.05 1.13 -17.05
N LYS A 399 7.73 1.72 -18.21
CA LYS A 399 8.59 1.72 -19.41
C LYS A 399 9.90 2.48 -19.19
N ASN A 400 9.83 3.65 -18.55
CA ASN A 400 11.01 4.47 -18.27
C ASN A 400 11.93 3.82 -17.23
N LEU A 401 11.35 3.15 -16.23
CA LEU A 401 12.12 2.47 -15.18
C LEU A 401 12.78 1.16 -15.60
N ALA A 402 12.21 0.44 -16.57
CA ALA A 402 12.64 -0.93 -16.88
C ALA A 402 14.08 -1.07 -17.41
N ASN A 403 14.76 0.04 -17.78
CA ASN A 403 16.04 -0.01 -18.48
C ASN A 403 17.05 1.07 -18.04
N VAL A 404 16.88 1.70 -16.87
CA VAL A 404 17.78 2.77 -16.42
C VAL A 404 18.46 2.41 -15.10
N ASN A 405 19.78 2.53 -15.06
CA ASN A 405 20.55 2.41 -13.83
C ASN A 405 20.44 3.70 -12.97
N PRO A 406 20.89 3.67 -11.69
CA PRO A 406 20.87 4.82 -10.80
C PRO A 406 21.42 6.11 -11.42
N TYR A 407 22.59 6.02 -12.03
CA TYR A 407 23.25 7.14 -12.69
C TYR A 407 22.41 7.71 -13.84
N GLN A 408 21.91 6.86 -14.74
CA GLN A 408 21.07 7.26 -15.87
C GLN A 408 19.75 7.89 -15.42
N TYR A 409 19.15 7.39 -14.35
CA TYR A 409 17.91 7.95 -13.81
C TYR A 409 18.13 9.37 -13.25
N GLN A 410 19.28 9.64 -12.62
CA GLN A 410 19.65 10.97 -12.14
C GLN A 410 19.71 12.00 -13.28
N LEU A 411 20.04 11.56 -14.50
CA LEU A 411 20.09 12.40 -15.70
C LEU A 411 18.71 12.68 -16.32
N ILE A 412 17.67 11.94 -15.94
CA ILE A 412 16.31 12.15 -16.48
C ILE A 412 15.76 13.46 -15.90
N PRO A 413 15.33 14.42 -16.76
CA PRO A 413 14.69 15.65 -16.29
C PRO A 413 13.45 15.32 -15.45
N LYS A 414 13.43 15.79 -14.20
CA LYS A 414 12.27 15.64 -13.31
C LYS A 414 11.24 16.71 -13.67
N ASP A 415 10.04 16.28 -14.02
CA ASP A 415 8.91 17.18 -14.29
C ASP A 415 8.42 17.81 -12.97
N ASP A 416 8.49 19.13 -12.87
CA ASP A 416 8.09 19.93 -11.70
C ASP A 416 6.70 20.55 -11.89
N ASP A 417 5.79 19.83 -12.58
CA ASP A 417 4.41 20.29 -12.75
C ASP A 417 3.69 20.37 -11.39
N GLN A 418 3.45 21.61 -10.93
CA GLN A 418 2.75 21.92 -9.69
C GLN A 418 1.22 21.80 -9.81
N THR A 419 0.67 21.46 -10.99
CA THR A 419 -0.78 21.37 -11.24
C THR A 419 -1.40 19.98 -11.00
N ARG A 420 -0.65 19.08 -10.35
CA ARG A 420 -1.05 17.68 -10.10
C ARG A 420 -2.31 17.55 -9.22
N THR A 421 -3.19 16.66 -9.62
CA THR A 421 -4.39 16.22 -8.90
C THR A 421 -4.06 15.21 -7.78
N GLY A 422 -5.04 14.90 -6.91
CA GLY A 422 -4.88 13.92 -5.82
C GLY A 422 -4.34 12.53 -6.22
N PRO A 423 -4.85 11.87 -7.27
CA PRO A 423 -4.29 10.62 -7.82
C PRO A 423 -2.85 10.73 -8.24
N GLU A 424 -2.50 11.84 -8.88
CA GLU A 424 -1.16 12.06 -9.42
C GLU A 424 -0.18 12.21 -8.26
N LEU A 425 -0.55 12.88 -7.17
CA LEU A 425 0.24 12.91 -5.93
C LEU A 425 0.40 11.53 -5.29
N ALA A 426 -0.65 10.71 -5.25
CA ALA A 426 -0.56 9.34 -4.74
C ALA A 426 0.35 8.46 -5.63
N MET A 427 0.24 8.61 -6.94
CA MET A 427 1.11 7.95 -7.90
C MET A 427 2.56 8.40 -7.71
N GLU A 428 2.85 9.69 -7.49
CA GLU A 428 4.21 10.18 -7.19
C GLU A 428 4.82 9.54 -5.92
N LEU A 429 4.02 9.27 -4.89
CA LEU A 429 4.49 8.53 -3.72
C LEU A 429 4.85 7.08 -4.07
N VAL A 430 4.02 6.42 -4.89
CA VAL A 430 4.29 5.08 -5.41
C VAL A 430 5.53 5.08 -6.32
N LYS A 431 5.73 6.11 -7.13
CA LYS A 431 6.93 6.26 -7.95
C LYS A 431 8.19 6.37 -7.10
N LYS A 432 8.17 7.17 -6.03
CA LYS A 432 9.29 7.30 -5.08
C LYS A 432 9.61 5.99 -4.36
N SER A 433 8.60 5.21 -3.95
CA SER A 433 8.83 3.92 -3.30
C SER A 433 9.34 2.85 -4.26
N LEU A 434 8.82 2.82 -5.49
CA LEU A 434 9.32 1.94 -6.55
C LEU A 434 10.75 2.30 -6.94
N TRP A 435 11.08 3.59 -7.01
CA TRP A 435 12.46 4.06 -7.21
C TRP A 435 13.41 3.55 -6.13
N ARG A 436 13.06 3.74 -4.85
CA ARG A 436 13.87 3.21 -3.74
C ARG A 436 14.10 1.70 -3.86
N THR A 437 13.09 0.98 -4.34
CA THR A 437 13.20 -0.48 -4.52
C THR A 437 14.13 -0.85 -5.68
N LEU A 438 14.07 -0.13 -6.79
CA LEU A 438 15.03 -0.29 -7.88
C LEU A 438 16.45 -0.02 -7.40
N ASN A 439 16.64 1.03 -6.60
CA ASN A 439 17.95 1.36 -6.04
C ASN A 439 18.52 0.17 -5.24
N ILE A 440 17.71 -0.49 -4.41
CA ILE A 440 18.11 -1.71 -3.68
C ILE A 440 18.58 -2.83 -4.63
N SER A 441 17.98 -2.97 -5.82
CA SER A 441 18.37 -3.97 -6.82
C SER A 441 19.77 -3.70 -7.37
N TYR A 442 20.07 -2.43 -7.64
CA TYR A 442 21.38 -2.01 -8.14
C TYR A 442 22.46 -2.06 -7.05
N ARG A 443 22.12 -1.83 -5.79
CA ARG A 443 23.03 -2.11 -4.65
C ARG A 443 23.46 -3.56 -4.62
N GLY A 444 22.50 -4.47 -4.79
CA GLY A 444 22.76 -5.90 -4.89
C GLY A 444 23.67 -6.22 -6.08
N LYS A 445 23.40 -5.64 -7.25
CA LYS A 445 24.24 -5.80 -8.45
C LYS A 445 25.68 -5.34 -8.19
N ALA A 446 25.87 -4.15 -7.62
CA ALA A 446 27.20 -3.63 -7.31
C ALA A 446 27.96 -4.52 -6.31
N LEU A 447 27.28 -5.01 -5.26
CA LEU A 447 27.88 -5.96 -4.31
C LEU A 447 28.29 -7.26 -5.00
N HIS A 448 27.44 -7.81 -5.88
CA HIS A 448 27.74 -9.02 -6.63
C HIS A 448 28.97 -8.84 -7.53
N GLU A 449 29.00 -7.75 -8.31
CA GLU A 449 30.12 -7.46 -9.20
C GLU A 449 31.41 -7.18 -8.42
N ALA A 450 31.32 -6.53 -7.26
CA ALA A 450 32.43 -6.36 -6.34
C ALA A 450 32.94 -7.70 -5.79
N LEU A 451 32.05 -8.59 -5.34
CA LEU A 451 32.42 -9.92 -4.83
C LEU A 451 33.17 -10.75 -5.88
N VAL A 452 32.66 -10.81 -7.11
CA VAL A 452 33.34 -11.52 -8.23
C VAL A 452 34.71 -10.90 -8.51
N THR A 453 34.83 -9.57 -8.44
CA THR A 453 36.08 -8.84 -8.66
C THR A 453 37.09 -9.09 -7.54
N ILE A 454 36.66 -9.11 -6.28
CA ILE A 454 37.51 -9.41 -5.12
C ILE A 454 38.06 -10.83 -5.21
N ILE A 455 37.22 -11.81 -5.56
CA ILE A 455 37.69 -13.19 -5.78
C ILE A 455 38.73 -13.24 -6.91
N ALA A 456 38.49 -12.55 -8.03
CA ALA A 456 39.44 -12.46 -9.14
C ALA A 456 40.78 -11.81 -8.73
N LEU A 457 40.74 -10.76 -7.91
CA LEU A 457 41.92 -10.11 -7.37
C LEU A 457 42.72 -11.04 -6.45
N GLN A 458 42.05 -11.73 -5.52
CA GLN A 458 42.71 -12.70 -4.64
C GLN A 458 43.34 -13.85 -5.42
N ARG A 459 42.63 -14.41 -6.41
CA ARG A 459 43.18 -15.43 -7.32
C ARG A 459 44.41 -14.92 -8.07
N CYS A 460 44.36 -13.68 -8.57
CA CYS A 460 45.49 -13.06 -9.26
C CYS A 460 46.70 -12.92 -8.34
N LYS A 461 46.50 -12.54 -7.07
CA LYS A 461 47.57 -12.47 -6.07
C LYS A 461 48.18 -13.84 -5.77
N LEU A 462 47.35 -14.88 -5.63
CA LEU A 462 47.85 -16.26 -5.42
C LEU A 462 48.66 -16.78 -6.61
N ASP A 463 48.23 -16.49 -7.84
CA ASP A 463 48.90 -16.96 -9.06
C ASP A 463 50.18 -16.18 -9.39
N LYS A 464 50.15 -14.84 -9.25
CA LYS A 464 51.25 -13.95 -9.68
C LYS A 464 52.11 -13.42 -8.53
N GLY A 465 51.71 -13.65 -7.28
CA GLY A 465 52.38 -13.13 -6.08
C GLY A 465 52.08 -11.67 -5.74
N ALA A 466 51.30 -10.95 -6.54
CA ALA A 466 50.95 -9.54 -6.31
C ALA A 466 49.58 -9.19 -6.90
N TYR A 467 48.93 -8.15 -6.34
CA TYR A 467 47.75 -7.55 -6.94
C TYR A 467 48.13 -6.76 -8.22
N PRO A 468 47.24 -6.73 -9.23
CA PRO A 468 47.50 -6.03 -10.48
C PRO A 468 47.59 -4.50 -10.27
N GLU A 469 48.25 -3.78 -11.17
CA GLU A 469 48.29 -2.30 -11.09
C GLU A 469 46.95 -1.67 -11.50
N ASN A 470 46.18 -2.36 -12.35
CA ASN A 470 44.87 -1.94 -12.84
C ASN A 470 43.96 -3.15 -13.13
N MET A 471 42.65 -2.94 -13.18
CA MET A 471 41.69 -4.04 -13.38
C MET A 471 41.73 -4.66 -14.78
N GLN A 472 42.29 -3.99 -15.80
CA GLN A 472 42.40 -4.55 -17.15
C GLN A 472 43.32 -5.79 -17.16
N GLU A 473 44.29 -5.86 -16.26
CA GLU A 473 45.15 -7.03 -16.11
C GLU A 473 44.37 -8.29 -15.68
N LEU A 474 43.24 -8.14 -14.97
CA LEU A 474 42.39 -9.27 -14.60
C LEU A 474 41.71 -9.88 -15.82
N ILE A 475 41.36 -9.06 -16.83
CA ILE A 475 40.85 -9.54 -18.11
C ILE A 475 41.97 -10.22 -18.90
N ALA A 476 43.13 -9.56 -19.00
CA ALA A 476 44.28 -10.09 -19.74
C ALA A 476 44.75 -11.45 -19.20
N ALA A 477 44.65 -11.65 -17.88
CA ALA A 477 44.98 -12.91 -17.21
C ALA A 477 43.84 -13.94 -17.22
N GLY A 478 42.67 -13.60 -17.74
CA GLY A 478 41.51 -14.50 -17.80
C GLY A 478 40.76 -14.69 -16.48
N PHE A 479 41.06 -13.89 -15.44
CA PHE A 479 40.31 -13.92 -14.18
C PHE A 479 38.95 -13.22 -14.30
N LEU A 480 38.79 -12.23 -15.19
CA LEU A 480 37.51 -11.59 -15.45
C LEU A 480 37.16 -11.62 -16.95
N ARG A 481 35.87 -11.77 -17.25
CA ARG A 481 35.36 -11.68 -18.64
C ARG A 481 35.14 -10.23 -19.08
N ARG A 482 34.75 -9.36 -18.14
CA ARG A 482 34.51 -7.94 -18.33
C ARG A 482 34.81 -7.19 -17.02
N LEU A 483 35.00 -5.88 -17.11
CA LEU A 483 35.11 -5.03 -15.93
C LEU A 483 33.74 -4.87 -15.25
N PRO A 484 33.72 -4.70 -13.92
CA PRO A 484 32.48 -4.51 -13.16
C PRO A 484 31.94 -3.09 -13.38
N ASP A 485 30.72 -2.95 -13.85
CA ASP A 485 30.08 -1.64 -14.07
C ASP A 485 29.64 -1.08 -12.72
N ASP A 486 29.86 0.22 -12.49
CA ASP A 486 29.29 0.88 -11.32
C ASP A 486 27.88 1.42 -11.66
N PRO A 487 26.79 0.94 -11.02
CA PRO A 487 25.45 1.47 -11.28
C PRO A 487 25.29 2.97 -10.97
N TYR A 488 26.21 3.54 -10.20
CA TYR A 488 26.19 4.91 -9.71
C TYR A 488 27.17 5.84 -10.45
N SER A 489 27.84 5.36 -11.51
CA SER A 489 28.59 6.25 -12.40
C SER A 489 28.37 5.87 -13.88
N ASP A 490 29.02 6.59 -14.79
CA ASP A 490 29.12 6.21 -16.20
C ASP A 490 30.27 5.21 -16.48
N GLY A 491 30.94 4.75 -15.42
CA GLY A 491 32.14 3.92 -15.50
C GLY A 491 32.02 2.57 -14.78
N ILE A 492 33.17 2.10 -14.32
CA ILE A 492 33.36 0.84 -13.60
C ILE A 492 33.54 1.09 -12.12
N LEU A 493 33.41 0.05 -11.29
CA LEU A 493 33.80 0.13 -9.87
C LEU A 493 35.23 0.68 -9.75
N LYS A 494 35.51 1.44 -8.71
CA LYS A 494 36.82 2.06 -8.50
C LYS A 494 37.75 1.08 -7.79
N TYR A 495 38.94 0.89 -8.36
CA TYR A 495 39.99 0.03 -7.82
C TYR A 495 41.28 0.82 -7.66
N GLN A 496 41.94 0.67 -6.52
CA GLN A 496 43.27 1.21 -6.31
C GLN A 496 44.11 0.23 -5.48
N ARG A 497 45.28 -0.13 -6.01
CA ARG A 497 46.26 -0.93 -5.29
C ARG A 497 46.89 -0.12 -4.14
N GLN A 498 47.03 -0.74 -2.98
CA GLN A 498 47.61 -0.16 -1.76
C GLN A 498 48.70 -1.09 -1.22
N GLY A 499 49.84 -1.13 -1.92
CA GLY A 499 50.97 -1.99 -1.56
C GLY A 499 50.62 -3.47 -1.70
N GLU A 500 50.51 -4.16 -0.56
CA GLU A 500 50.14 -5.57 -0.44
C GLU A 500 48.63 -5.81 -0.35
N ASP A 501 47.83 -4.74 -0.33
CA ASP A 501 46.36 -4.77 -0.32
C ASP A 501 45.78 -3.88 -1.44
N PHE A 502 44.46 -3.67 -1.44
CA PHE A 502 43.77 -2.78 -2.36
C PHE A 502 42.53 -2.17 -1.72
N ILE A 503 41.93 -1.20 -2.41
CA ILE A 503 40.58 -0.72 -2.13
C ILE A 503 39.70 -0.94 -3.37
N LEU A 504 38.46 -1.37 -3.14
CA LEU A 504 37.44 -1.52 -4.17
C LEU A 504 36.12 -0.88 -3.69
N TYR A 505 35.59 0.08 -4.44
CA TYR A 505 34.42 0.86 -4.04
C TYR A 505 33.54 1.30 -5.23
N SER A 506 32.33 1.76 -4.93
CA SER A 506 31.41 2.46 -5.82
C SER A 506 31.25 3.89 -5.31
N VAL A 507 30.96 4.85 -6.22
CA VAL A 507 30.79 6.27 -5.88
C VAL A 507 29.52 6.58 -5.06
N GLY A 508 28.76 5.57 -4.63
CA GLY A 508 27.63 5.79 -3.73
C GLY A 508 26.40 6.42 -4.40
N ALA A 509 25.35 6.62 -3.60
CA ALA A 509 24.05 7.11 -4.07
C ALA A 509 23.95 8.64 -4.15
N ASP A 510 24.98 9.36 -3.69
CA ASP A 510 25.20 10.80 -3.90
C ASP A 510 25.84 11.09 -5.27
N PHE A 511 26.42 10.09 -5.93
CA PHE A 511 27.05 10.17 -7.25
C PHE A 511 28.34 11.00 -7.28
N ASP A 512 28.93 11.26 -6.12
CA ASP A 512 30.17 12.00 -5.94
C ASP A 512 31.29 11.03 -5.51
N ASP A 513 32.49 11.18 -6.08
CA ASP A 513 33.63 10.29 -5.77
C ASP A 513 34.41 10.85 -4.56
N ASP A 514 34.28 10.21 -3.41
CA ASP A 514 34.94 10.58 -2.15
C ASP A 514 36.28 9.83 -1.93
N GLY A 515 36.84 9.25 -2.99
CA GLY A 515 38.16 8.61 -2.98
C GLY A 515 38.23 7.32 -2.15
N GLY A 516 37.12 6.62 -1.99
CA GLY A 516 36.95 5.43 -1.16
C GLY A 516 36.60 5.74 0.30
N THR A 517 36.04 6.92 0.59
CA THR A 517 35.67 7.31 1.96
C THR A 517 34.22 6.98 2.25
N GLU A 518 33.99 5.82 2.86
CA GLU A 518 32.64 5.42 3.28
C GLU A 518 32.22 6.09 4.59
N ASN A 519 30.96 6.54 4.63
CA ASN A 519 30.26 6.97 5.82
C ASN A 519 29.70 5.75 6.60
N PRO A 520 30.15 5.49 7.84
CA PRO A 520 29.71 4.32 8.60
C PRO A 520 28.23 4.32 9.00
N GLU A 521 27.62 5.50 9.15
CA GLU A 521 26.21 5.63 9.51
C GLU A 521 25.29 5.53 8.28
N ASP A 522 25.83 5.81 7.09
CA ASP A 522 25.15 5.71 5.81
C ASP A 522 26.08 5.13 4.73
N PRO A 523 26.21 3.79 4.66
CA PRO A 523 27.21 3.14 3.81
C PRO A 523 27.02 3.35 2.30
N TRP A 524 25.93 3.99 1.88
CA TRP A 524 25.66 4.32 0.48
C TRP A 524 25.58 5.83 0.23
N GLY A 525 25.85 6.70 1.21
CA GLY A 525 25.85 8.15 1.01
C GLY A 525 24.51 8.71 0.53
N GLU A 526 23.36 8.22 1.00
CA GLU A 526 22.06 8.80 0.66
C GLU A 526 21.80 10.16 1.34
N GLY A 527 22.39 10.40 2.51
CA GLY A 527 22.23 11.61 3.31
C GLY A 527 23.17 12.75 2.93
N ASP A 528 22.95 13.93 3.52
CA ASP A 528 23.73 15.15 3.23
C ASP A 528 25.24 15.03 3.50
N ALA A 529 25.63 14.07 4.32
CA ALA A 529 27.04 13.79 4.63
C ALA A 529 27.76 13.05 3.48
N GLY A 530 27.02 12.47 2.53
CA GLY A 530 27.56 11.71 1.40
C GLY A 530 28.34 10.45 1.82
N GLY A 531 29.07 9.91 0.85
CA GLY A 531 30.07 8.86 1.05
C GLY A 531 30.03 7.76 0.01
N ASP A 532 31.22 7.26 -0.33
CA ASP A 532 31.38 6.10 -1.21
C ASP A 532 30.91 4.80 -0.53
N ARG A 533 30.48 3.84 -1.35
CA ARG A 533 30.29 2.46 -0.88
C ARG A 533 31.57 1.66 -1.02
N VAL A 534 32.25 1.37 0.09
CA VAL A 534 33.46 0.54 0.10
C VAL A 534 33.10 -0.94 0.25
N PHE A 535 33.60 -1.77 -0.67
CA PHE A 535 33.42 -3.23 -0.65
C PHE A 535 34.65 -3.98 -0.11
N TRP A 536 35.84 -3.41 -0.29
CA TRP A 536 37.09 -3.93 0.23
C TRP A 536 38.04 -2.78 0.59
N PRO A 537 38.77 -2.82 1.72
CA PRO A 537 38.76 -3.87 2.74
C PRO A 537 37.42 -3.94 3.48
N ILE A 538 37.12 -5.10 4.07
CA ILE A 538 35.92 -5.26 4.89
C ILE A 538 36.18 -4.56 6.23
N LYS A 539 35.34 -3.59 6.58
CA LYS A 539 35.41 -2.85 7.83
C LYS A 539 34.65 -3.53 8.96
#